data_AF-A0A5C8SPC0-F1
#
_entry.id   AF-A0A5C8SPC0-F1
#
_cell.length_a   1.000
_cell.length_b   1.000
_cell.length_c   1.000
_cell.angle_alpha   90.00
_cell.angle_beta   90.00
_cell.angle_gamma   90.00
#
_symmetry.space_group_name_H-M   'P 1'
#
loop_
_entity.id
_entity.type
_entity.pdbx_description
1 polymer ?
#
loop_
_entity_poly.entity_id
_entity_poly.type
_entity_poly.pdbx_seq_one_letter_code
_entity_poly.pdbx_strand_id
1 'polypeptide(L)'
;MLDFTYPYSILNAAESAVEHLSDPRTQAWIVRRMPGAGVRVGPLTILPYPWADMSTDPDFTSLRLPRAFHRTDASPILVDAVKRARASQAAVLAGHRRGESVVGAMETHYPVACGQVFDWLASLEDSDPRMLAKLPRVTWDQAVVHAGRWHERLAAMREDGIAGDRGTANYLPVSRIEGWYWTQLVTKGALDREGVVMGHCVGSRAYDRHAWTGEHQGPATGIWSLRDADGRSKVTVEVASNGFCQVHGPENERPEPETAPAFETLVGFFAPPGHPFRLPRWLYRAEDGQTSLAAKRVRPDGLASEYTIGPGTVFYRRPVRAGSHSQDGVGQGGDSWVDLDLSLGAMERPIGQIVTELTETVEVTFRHFAPIVEALGVMFGEAVTELVRGIERDPQPASIVETLPAVEFRRSSNRGGEPWYRQHERARAGRPR
;
A
#
# COMPACT_ATOMS: atom_id res chain seq x y z
N MET A 1 -27.24 -7.23 -8.71
CA MET A 1 -26.09 -6.72 -7.94
C MET A 1 -25.88 -5.28 -8.37
N LEU A 2 -26.00 -4.33 -7.45
CA LEU A 2 -25.76 -2.92 -7.75
C LEU A 2 -24.30 -2.60 -7.45
N ASP A 3 -23.57 -2.14 -8.47
CA ASP A 3 -22.19 -1.66 -8.31
C ASP A 3 -22.25 -0.27 -7.68
N PHE A 4 -22.01 -0.21 -6.37
CA PHE A 4 -21.87 1.05 -5.67
C PHE A 4 -20.41 1.38 -5.50
N THR A 5 -20.06 2.63 -5.75
CA THR A 5 -18.71 3.12 -5.48
C THR A 5 -18.57 3.44 -4.00
N TYR A 6 -17.56 2.88 -3.35
CA TYR A 6 -17.35 3.16 -1.92
C TYR A 6 -17.07 4.67 -1.70
N PRO A 7 -17.79 5.38 -0.81
CA PRO A 7 -17.70 6.84 -0.67
C PRO A 7 -16.26 7.36 -0.50
N TYR A 8 -15.45 6.68 0.33
CA TYR A 8 -14.06 7.08 0.54
C TYR A 8 -13.19 6.98 -0.71
N SER A 9 -13.46 6.05 -1.63
CA SER A 9 -12.70 5.97 -2.88
C SER A 9 -12.88 7.22 -3.75
N ILE A 10 -14.05 7.86 -3.69
CA ILE A 10 -14.32 9.14 -4.37
C ILE A 10 -13.54 10.27 -3.71
N LEU A 11 -13.52 10.31 -2.37
CA LEU A 11 -12.81 11.34 -1.61
C LEU A 11 -11.29 11.22 -1.78
N ASN A 12 -10.74 10.01 -1.70
CA ASN A 12 -9.31 9.75 -1.94
C ASN A 12 -8.93 10.11 -3.39
N ALA A 13 -9.76 9.78 -4.39
CA ALA A 13 -9.54 10.22 -5.76
C ALA A 13 -9.46 11.75 -5.89
N ALA A 14 -10.32 12.47 -5.18
CA ALA A 14 -10.37 13.93 -5.22
C ALA A 14 -9.19 14.58 -4.50
N GLU A 15 -8.79 14.04 -3.35
CA GLU A 15 -7.59 14.50 -2.64
C GLU A 15 -6.35 14.28 -3.51
N SER A 16 -6.13 13.06 -4.02
CA SER A 16 -4.98 12.77 -4.90
C SER A 16 -5.02 13.61 -6.18
N ALA A 17 -6.19 13.80 -6.80
CA ALA A 17 -6.34 14.66 -7.96
C ALA A 17 -5.83 16.08 -7.69
N VAL A 18 -6.29 16.71 -6.61
CA VAL A 18 -5.92 18.08 -6.26
C VAL A 18 -4.46 18.21 -5.84
N GLU A 19 -3.91 17.18 -5.18
CA GLU A 19 -2.53 17.16 -4.71
C GLU A 19 -1.50 16.94 -5.83
N HIS A 20 -1.86 16.19 -6.87
CA HIS A 20 -0.93 15.75 -7.91
C HIS A 20 -1.14 16.38 -9.29
N LEU A 21 -2.30 16.98 -9.56
CA LEU A 21 -2.65 17.51 -10.89
C LEU A 21 -2.98 19.00 -10.81
N SER A 22 -2.50 19.79 -11.76
CA SER A 22 -2.79 21.23 -11.87
C SER A 22 -4.02 21.52 -12.73
N ASP A 23 -4.29 20.73 -13.77
CA ASP A 23 -5.37 21.00 -14.72
C ASP A 23 -6.73 20.47 -14.20
N PRO A 24 -7.76 21.33 -14.05
CA PRO A 24 -9.07 20.91 -13.51
C PRO A 24 -9.77 19.79 -14.31
N ARG A 25 -9.48 19.65 -15.61
CA ARG A 25 -10.06 18.58 -16.45
C ARG A 25 -9.46 17.23 -16.08
N THR A 26 -8.16 17.17 -15.86
CA THR A 26 -7.48 15.95 -15.39
C THR A 26 -7.93 15.58 -13.98
N GLN A 27 -8.05 16.57 -13.08
CA GLN A 27 -8.59 16.37 -11.74
C GLN A 27 -10.00 15.76 -11.80
N ALA A 28 -10.93 16.41 -12.51
CA ALA A 28 -12.30 15.93 -12.67
C ALA A 28 -12.37 14.52 -13.27
N TRP A 29 -11.47 14.20 -14.21
CA TRP A 29 -11.39 12.88 -14.82
C TRP A 29 -11.00 11.80 -13.79
N ILE A 30 -9.97 12.04 -12.97
CA ILE A 30 -9.56 11.11 -11.90
C ILE A 30 -10.71 10.84 -10.93
N VAL A 31 -11.34 11.89 -10.40
CA VAL A 31 -12.45 11.75 -9.44
C VAL A 31 -13.63 10.98 -10.03
N ARG A 32 -13.81 11.04 -11.36
CA ARG A 32 -14.86 10.30 -12.04
C ARG A 32 -14.49 8.84 -12.32
N ARG A 33 -13.25 8.55 -12.70
CA ARG A 33 -12.86 7.25 -13.25
C ARG A 33 -12.17 6.34 -12.24
N MET A 34 -11.26 6.88 -11.42
CA MET A 34 -10.45 6.10 -10.48
C MET A 34 -11.29 5.26 -9.50
N PRO A 35 -12.40 5.77 -8.92
CA PRO A 35 -13.19 4.99 -7.98
C PRO A 35 -13.79 3.71 -8.56
N GLY A 36 -14.03 3.67 -9.89
CA GLY A 36 -14.53 2.49 -10.59
C GLY A 36 -13.45 1.52 -11.06
N ALA A 37 -12.18 1.91 -10.96
CA ALA A 37 -11.03 1.15 -11.44
C ALA A 37 -10.28 0.41 -10.32
N GLY A 38 -10.64 0.63 -9.06
CA GLY A 38 -10.05 -0.07 -7.92
C GLY A 38 -10.35 -1.58 -7.98
N VAL A 39 -9.47 -2.38 -7.35
CA VAL A 39 -9.68 -3.83 -7.24
C VAL A 39 -11.00 -4.09 -6.51
N ARG A 40 -11.91 -4.78 -7.20
CA ARG A 40 -13.18 -5.20 -6.63
C ARG A 40 -12.91 -6.41 -5.75
N VAL A 41 -13.12 -6.27 -4.45
CA VAL A 41 -12.93 -7.37 -3.50
C VAL A 41 -14.24 -8.16 -3.43
N GLY A 42 -14.49 -8.98 -4.45
CA GLY A 42 -15.62 -9.92 -4.52
C GLY A 42 -16.99 -9.32 -4.14
N PRO A 43 -18.03 -10.16 -3.96
CA PRO A 43 -19.21 -9.75 -3.22
C PRO A 43 -18.84 -9.67 -1.74
N LEU A 44 -18.34 -8.53 -1.29
CA LEU A 44 -18.36 -8.23 0.14
C LEU A 44 -19.81 -8.12 0.56
N THR A 45 -20.31 -9.05 1.37
CA THR A 45 -21.49 -8.73 2.17
C THR A 45 -21.06 -7.61 3.08
N ILE A 46 -21.49 -6.37 2.80
CA ILE A 46 -21.35 -5.29 3.76
C ILE A 46 -22.21 -5.66 4.96
N LEU A 47 -21.58 -6.36 5.90
CA LEU A 47 -21.97 -6.30 7.29
C LEU A 47 -21.94 -4.81 7.63
N PRO A 48 -22.98 -4.26 8.27
CA PRO A 48 -22.97 -2.86 8.68
C PRO A 48 -21.62 -2.62 9.37
N TYR A 49 -20.86 -1.70 8.80
CA TYR A 49 -19.50 -1.38 9.22
C TYR A 49 -19.47 -1.33 10.77
N PRO A 50 -18.59 -2.07 11.47
CA PRO A 50 -18.82 -2.37 12.90
C PRO A 50 -18.74 -1.18 13.88
N TRP A 51 -18.75 0.08 13.43
CA TRP A 51 -18.32 1.21 14.26
C TRP A 51 -19.25 2.43 14.25
N ALA A 52 -20.33 2.41 13.49
CA ALA A 52 -21.41 3.36 13.70
C ALA A 52 -22.71 2.68 13.31
N ASP A 53 -23.66 2.69 14.24
CA ASP A 53 -25.04 2.79 13.85
C ASP A 53 -25.12 3.95 12.83
N MET A 54 -25.28 3.66 11.54
CA MET A 54 -25.34 4.71 10.51
C MET A 54 -26.59 5.59 10.69
N SER A 55 -27.43 5.32 11.69
CA SER A 55 -28.47 6.24 12.17
C SER A 55 -27.97 7.27 13.20
N THR A 56 -26.83 7.07 13.86
CA THR A 56 -26.25 8.03 14.84
C THR A 56 -25.36 9.10 14.23
N ASP A 57 -24.97 8.96 12.96
CA ASP A 57 -24.22 9.99 12.23
C ASP A 57 -24.79 10.23 10.81
N PRO A 58 -26.03 10.72 10.71
CA PRO A 58 -26.68 10.98 9.42
C PRO A 58 -25.98 12.09 8.62
N ASP A 59 -25.22 12.95 9.29
CA ASP A 59 -24.57 14.14 8.71
C ASP A 59 -23.08 13.94 8.38
N PHE A 60 -22.54 12.73 8.60
CA PHE A 60 -21.15 12.37 8.29
C PHE A 60 -20.11 13.12 9.15
N THR A 61 -20.46 13.50 10.37
CA THR A 61 -19.54 14.13 11.33
C THR A 61 -18.41 13.18 11.77
N SER A 62 -18.64 11.87 11.73
CA SER A 62 -17.68 10.81 12.07
C SER A 62 -16.84 10.35 10.88
N LEU A 63 -17.30 10.63 9.64
CA LEU A 63 -16.52 10.38 8.44
C LEU A 63 -15.36 11.35 8.50
N ARG A 64 -14.19 10.85 8.95
CA ARG A 64 -12.94 11.61 8.92
C ARG A 64 -12.67 11.94 7.47
N LEU A 65 -13.13 13.11 7.04
CA LEU A 65 -12.80 13.63 5.73
C LEU A 65 -11.27 13.71 5.68
N PRO A 66 -10.65 13.30 4.56
CA PRO A 66 -9.22 13.43 4.41
C PRO A 66 -8.73 14.85 4.72
N ARG A 67 -7.49 15.00 5.16
CA ARG A 67 -6.98 16.28 5.70
C ARG A 67 -7.16 17.43 4.72
N ALA A 68 -7.12 17.17 3.40
CA ALA A 68 -7.38 18.17 2.37
C ALA A 68 -8.77 18.83 2.47
N PHE A 69 -9.77 18.16 3.04
CA PHE A 69 -11.11 18.70 3.24
C PHE A 69 -11.22 19.66 4.42
N HIS A 70 -10.20 19.79 5.28
CA HIS A 70 -10.16 20.90 6.23
C HIS A 70 -9.78 22.23 5.55
N ARG A 71 -9.48 22.19 4.25
CA ARG A 71 -9.25 23.36 3.38
C ARG A 71 -10.39 23.54 2.38
N THR A 72 -11.64 23.30 2.80
CA THR A 72 -12.85 23.27 1.95
C THR A 72 -13.14 24.52 1.12
N ASP A 73 -12.38 25.59 1.34
CA ASP A 73 -12.57 26.88 0.70
C ASP A 73 -11.96 26.94 -0.72
N ALA A 74 -11.17 25.94 -1.15
CA ALA A 74 -10.21 26.13 -2.26
C ALA A 74 -10.47 25.37 -3.58
N SER A 75 -11.23 24.27 -3.63
CA SER A 75 -11.36 23.46 -4.86
C SER A 75 -12.79 23.01 -5.18
N PRO A 76 -13.37 23.44 -6.32
CA PRO A 76 -14.66 22.94 -6.81
C PRO A 76 -14.72 21.41 -6.97
N ILE A 77 -13.57 20.76 -7.23
CA ILE A 77 -13.46 19.30 -7.37
C ILE A 77 -13.73 18.60 -6.04
N LEU A 78 -13.19 19.12 -4.93
CA LEU A 78 -13.43 18.55 -3.59
C LEU A 78 -14.89 18.70 -3.18
N VAL A 79 -15.49 19.86 -3.46
CA VAL A 79 -16.91 20.11 -3.15
C VAL A 79 -17.83 19.14 -3.91
N ASP A 80 -17.60 18.93 -5.21
CA ASP A 80 -18.34 17.95 -6.00
C ASP A 80 -18.11 16.51 -5.49
N ALA A 81 -16.86 16.16 -5.15
CA ALA A 81 -16.53 14.85 -4.61
C ALA A 81 -17.27 14.53 -3.32
N VAL A 82 -17.39 15.48 -2.38
CA VAL A 82 -18.17 15.31 -1.14
C VAL A 82 -19.64 15.06 -1.45
N LYS A 83 -20.22 15.84 -2.36
CA LYS A 83 -21.61 15.66 -2.77
C LYS A 83 -21.84 14.26 -3.36
N ARG A 84 -20.94 13.80 -4.22
CA ARG A 84 -20.99 12.46 -4.83
C ARG A 84 -20.77 11.34 -3.81
N ALA A 85 -19.84 11.50 -2.88
CA ALA A 85 -19.59 10.54 -1.81
C ALA A 85 -20.83 10.37 -0.91
N ARG A 86 -21.48 11.49 -0.52
CA ARG A 86 -22.75 11.46 0.23
C ARG A 86 -23.87 10.75 -0.52
N ALA A 87 -24.02 11.05 -1.81
CA ALA A 87 -25.01 10.37 -2.65
C ALA A 87 -24.73 8.86 -2.76
N SER A 88 -23.46 8.47 -2.94
CA SER A 88 -23.06 7.06 -3.01
C SER A 88 -23.36 6.31 -1.72
N GLN A 89 -23.05 6.91 -0.56
CA GLN A 89 -23.37 6.34 0.74
C GLN A 89 -24.87 6.20 0.97
N ALA A 90 -25.66 7.22 0.63
CA ALA A 90 -27.11 7.13 0.73
C ALA A 90 -27.66 5.97 -0.12
N ALA A 91 -27.08 5.73 -1.29
CA ALA A 91 -27.44 4.62 -2.16
C ALA A 91 -27.04 3.25 -1.58
N VAL A 92 -25.81 3.13 -1.04
CA VAL A 92 -25.32 1.95 -0.30
C VAL A 92 -26.24 1.61 0.88
N LEU A 93 -26.58 2.61 1.69
CA LEU A 93 -27.49 2.48 2.82
C LEU A 93 -28.88 2.00 2.40
N ALA A 94 -29.41 2.59 1.33
CA ALA A 94 -30.71 2.19 0.80
C ALA A 94 -30.69 0.74 0.28
N GLY A 95 -29.62 0.33 -0.42
CA GLY A 95 -29.45 -1.05 -0.87
C GLY A 95 -29.34 -2.04 0.29
N HIS A 96 -28.53 -1.72 1.29
CA HIS A 96 -28.41 -2.52 2.50
C HIS A 96 -29.77 -2.71 3.21
N ARG A 97 -30.56 -1.64 3.37
CA ARG A 97 -31.92 -1.72 3.97
C ARG A 97 -32.89 -2.60 3.17
N ARG A 98 -32.66 -2.78 1.87
CA ARG A 98 -33.43 -3.69 1.00
C ARG A 98 -32.91 -5.13 1.02
N GLY A 99 -31.84 -5.42 1.78
CA GLY A 99 -31.20 -6.74 1.79
C GLY A 99 -30.36 -7.02 0.54
N GLU A 100 -29.98 -5.98 -0.20
CA GLU A 100 -29.12 -6.13 -1.38
C GLU A 100 -27.65 -6.28 -0.96
N SER A 101 -26.90 -7.14 -1.66
CA SER A 101 -25.44 -7.18 -1.56
C SER A 101 -24.85 -5.93 -2.19
N VAL A 102 -23.99 -5.24 -1.44
CA VAL A 102 -23.25 -4.06 -1.89
C VAL A 102 -21.80 -4.46 -2.06
N VAL A 103 -21.24 -4.34 -3.27
CA VAL A 103 -19.81 -4.59 -3.47
C VAL A 103 -19.01 -3.40 -2.95
N GLY A 104 -18.18 -3.62 -1.93
CA GLY A 104 -17.23 -2.61 -1.44
C GLY A 104 -15.95 -2.61 -2.27
N ALA A 105 -15.47 -1.43 -2.66
CA ALA A 105 -14.06 -1.24 -3.02
C ALA A 105 -13.29 -0.99 -1.72
N MET A 106 -12.18 -1.71 -1.50
CA MET A 106 -11.37 -1.49 -0.30
C MET A 106 -10.86 -0.04 -0.23
N GLU A 107 -10.93 0.55 0.97
CA GLU A 107 -10.62 1.96 1.25
C GLU A 107 -9.25 2.44 0.77
N THR A 108 -8.27 1.55 0.67
CA THR A 108 -6.86 1.92 0.60
C THR A 108 -6.12 1.46 -0.66
N HIS A 109 -6.78 0.71 -1.56
CA HIS A 109 -6.11 0.16 -2.73
C HIS A 109 -6.41 1.04 -3.94
N TYR A 110 -5.48 1.96 -4.23
CA TYR A 110 -5.40 2.59 -5.54
C TYR A 110 -5.26 1.49 -6.61
N PRO A 111 -5.79 1.70 -7.84
CA PRO A 111 -5.50 0.81 -8.95
C PRO A 111 -3.98 0.66 -9.13
N VAL A 112 -3.50 -0.52 -9.51
CA VAL A 112 -2.06 -0.80 -9.62
C VAL A 112 -1.33 0.23 -10.51
N ALA A 113 -1.96 0.64 -11.61
CA ALA A 113 -1.43 1.61 -12.57
C ALA A 113 -1.70 3.08 -12.21
N CYS A 114 -2.21 3.37 -11.01
CA CYS A 114 -2.63 4.72 -10.62
C CYS A 114 -1.49 5.74 -10.74
N GLY A 115 -0.31 5.43 -10.19
CA GLY A 115 0.86 6.33 -10.27
C GLY A 115 1.22 6.72 -11.71
N GLN A 116 1.35 5.72 -12.60
CA GLN A 116 1.65 5.96 -14.01
C GLN A 116 0.59 6.82 -14.71
N VAL A 117 -0.69 6.60 -14.39
CA VAL A 117 -1.78 7.42 -14.93
C VAL A 117 -1.68 8.86 -14.44
N PHE A 118 -1.36 9.09 -13.16
CA PHE A 118 -1.15 10.43 -12.62
C PHE A 118 0.01 11.15 -13.32
N ASP A 119 1.16 10.49 -13.48
CA ASP A 119 2.34 11.08 -14.13
C ASP A 119 2.02 11.48 -15.58
N TRP A 120 1.37 10.57 -16.31
CA TRP A 120 0.92 10.83 -17.67
C TRP A 120 -0.05 12.02 -17.73
N LEU A 121 -1.09 12.04 -16.88
CA LEU A 121 -2.07 13.13 -16.85
C LEU A 121 -1.44 14.48 -16.53
N ALA A 122 -0.51 14.52 -15.57
CA ALA A 122 0.22 15.73 -15.21
C ALA A 122 1.05 16.29 -16.38
N SER A 123 1.49 15.42 -17.30
CA SER A 123 2.26 15.81 -18.47
C SER A 123 1.42 16.30 -19.65
N LEU A 124 0.10 16.02 -19.69
CA LEU A 124 -0.73 16.22 -20.88
C LEU A 124 -0.85 17.68 -21.32
N GLU A 125 -0.82 18.62 -20.37
CA GLU A 125 -0.92 20.06 -20.67
C GLU A 125 0.20 20.53 -21.60
N ASP A 126 1.40 19.99 -21.44
CA ASP A 126 2.57 20.34 -22.26
C ASP A 126 2.77 19.36 -23.42
N SER A 127 2.66 18.07 -23.15
CA SER A 127 3.09 17.03 -24.09
C SER A 127 2.03 16.68 -25.14
N ASP A 128 0.74 16.75 -24.80
CA ASP A 128 -0.36 16.44 -25.73
C ASP A 128 -1.68 17.16 -25.36
N PRO A 129 -1.79 18.48 -25.65
CA PRO A 129 -3.01 19.25 -25.39
C PRO A 129 -4.25 18.70 -26.12
N ARG A 130 -4.04 17.99 -27.24
CA ARG A 130 -5.13 17.38 -28.01
C ARG A 130 -5.71 16.17 -27.29
N MET A 131 -4.87 15.35 -26.65
CA MET A 131 -5.31 14.26 -25.81
C MET A 131 -6.02 14.77 -24.55
N LEU A 132 -5.52 15.85 -23.94
CA LEU A 132 -6.19 16.50 -22.81
C LEU A 132 -7.63 16.92 -23.14
N ALA A 133 -7.86 17.48 -24.33
CA ALA A 133 -9.21 17.82 -24.80
C ALA A 133 -10.11 16.59 -25.04
N LYS A 134 -9.53 15.43 -25.34
CA LYS A 134 -10.26 14.16 -25.56
C LYS A 134 -10.46 13.35 -24.28
N LEU A 135 -9.79 13.72 -23.18
CA LEU A 135 -9.77 12.99 -21.92
C LEU A 135 -11.17 12.57 -21.39
N PRO A 136 -12.25 13.38 -21.50
CA PRO A 136 -13.58 12.94 -21.06
C PRO A 136 -14.07 11.62 -21.70
N ARG A 137 -13.59 11.30 -22.92
CA ARG A 137 -13.94 10.08 -23.66
C ARG A 137 -13.02 8.90 -23.36
N VAL A 138 -11.88 9.14 -22.72
CA VAL A 138 -10.89 8.12 -22.36
C VAL A 138 -11.37 7.36 -21.13
N THR A 139 -11.42 6.04 -21.24
CA THR A 139 -11.70 5.12 -20.12
C THR A 139 -10.45 4.90 -19.26
N TRP A 140 -10.60 4.32 -18.06
CA TRP A 140 -9.45 4.03 -17.21
C TRP A 140 -8.45 3.09 -17.91
N ASP A 141 -8.92 2.00 -18.50
CA ASP A 141 -8.04 1.03 -19.18
C ASP A 141 -7.29 1.67 -20.35
N GLN A 142 -7.96 2.54 -21.12
CA GLN A 142 -7.30 3.32 -22.17
C GLN A 142 -6.26 4.28 -21.59
N ALA A 143 -6.53 4.91 -20.44
CA ALA A 143 -5.55 5.77 -19.77
C ALA A 143 -4.33 4.97 -19.31
N VAL A 144 -4.49 3.75 -18.81
CA VAL A 144 -3.37 2.86 -18.47
C VAL A 144 -2.50 2.57 -19.70
N VAL A 145 -3.12 2.25 -20.84
CA VAL A 145 -2.38 2.02 -22.10
C VAL A 145 -1.66 3.29 -22.57
N HIS A 146 -2.32 4.45 -22.50
CA HIS A 146 -1.70 5.73 -22.87
C HIS A 146 -0.54 6.11 -21.94
N ALA A 147 -0.70 5.88 -20.64
CA ALA A 147 0.34 6.10 -19.65
C ALA A 147 1.55 5.18 -19.89
N GLY A 148 1.33 3.88 -20.16
CA GLY A 148 2.41 2.95 -20.49
C GLY A 148 3.21 3.40 -21.72
N ARG A 149 2.53 3.73 -22.83
CA ARG A 149 3.18 4.25 -24.05
C ARG A 149 3.90 5.58 -23.84
N TRP A 150 3.44 6.39 -22.90
CA TRP A 150 4.13 7.63 -22.54
C TRP A 150 5.43 7.35 -21.78
N HIS A 151 5.40 6.43 -20.80
CA HIS A 151 6.61 5.99 -20.09
C HIS A 151 7.62 5.30 -21.01
N GLU A 152 7.17 4.43 -21.92
CA GLU A 152 8.03 3.81 -22.94
C GLU A 152 8.74 4.85 -23.81
N ARG A 153 8.04 5.94 -24.18
CA ARG A 153 8.66 7.05 -24.92
C ARG A 153 9.67 7.83 -24.08
N LEU A 154 9.41 8.05 -22.79
CA LEU A 154 10.39 8.67 -21.89
C LEU A 154 11.65 7.83 -21.78
N ALA A 155 11.51 6.52 -21.57
CA ALA A 155 12.62 5.59 -21.53
C ALA A 155 13.41 5.60 -22.86
N ALA A 156 12.72 5.62 -24.00
CA ALA A 156 13.37 5.69 -25.31
C ALA A 156 14.05 7.04 -25.63
N MET A 157 13.64 8.13 -24.95
CA MET A 157 14.28 9.44 -25.04
C MET A 157 15.42 9.62 -24.03
N ARG A 158 15.75 8.58 -23.26
CA ARG A 158 16.87 8.60 -22.34
C ARG A 158 18.14 9.00 -23.06
N GLU A 159 18.84 9.99 -22.51
CA GLU A 159 20.14 10.41 -23.00
C GLU A 159 21.25 9.83 -22.13
N ASP A 160 22.24 9.20 -22.76
CA ASP A 160 23.48 8.82 -22.09
C ASP A 160 24.28 10.09 -21.76
N GLY A 161 23.98 10.69 -20.60
CA GLY A 161 24.50 11.99 -20.21
C GLY A 161 24.66 12.17 -18.71
N ILE A 162 25.03 13.38 -18.31
CA ILE A 162 25.13 13.83 -16.93
C ILE A 162 24.11 14.94 -16.73
N ALA A 163 23.19 14.77 -15.77
CA ALA A 163 22.15 15.77 -15.50
C ALA A 163 22.74 17.10 -14.97
N GLY A 164 23.93 17.03 -14.35
CA GLY A 164 24.67 18.15 -13.79
C GLY A 164 24.03 18.74 -12.53
N ASP A 165 24.78 19.57 -11.81
CA ASP A 165 24.38 20.07 -10.47
C ASP A 165 23.71 21.45 -10.49
N ARG A 166 23.40 21.97 -11.69
CA ARG A 166 22.75 23.29 -11.81
C ARG A 166 21.35 23.26 -11.21
N GLY A 167 21.10 24.02 -10.14
CA GLY A 167 19.79 24.06 -9.50
C GLY A 167 19.49 22.81 -8.68
N THR A 168 20.53 22.15 -8.18
CA THR A 168 20.47 21.20 -7.07
C THR A 168 20.92 21.87 -5.78
N ALA A 169 20.66 21.22 -4.63
CA ALA A 169 21.13 21.62 -3.32
C ALA A 169 21.64 20.39 -2.55
N ASN A 170 22.18 20.61 -1.35
CA ASN A 170 22.57 19.55 -0.40
C ASN A 170 23.47 18.47 -1.02
N TYR A 171 24.77 18.70 -1.02
CA TYR A 171 25.75 17.70 -1.44
C TYR A 171 26.10 16.77 -0.27
N LEU A 172 25.77 15.49 -0.38
CA LEU A 172 26.07 14.48 0.65
C LEU A 172 27.02 13.41 0.07
N PRO A 173 28.33 13.45 0.40
CA PRO A 173 29.26 12.43 -0.06
C PRO A 173 28.93 11.06 0.54
N VAL A 174 28.94 10.02 -0.28
CA VAL A 174 28.71 8.64 0.15
C VAL A 174 30.00 8.10 0.76
N SER A 175 29.95 7.75 2.05
CA SER A 175 31.15 7.35 2.81
C SER A 175 31.78 6.03 2.35
N ARG A 176 30.99 5.12 1.77
CA ARG A 176 31.41 3.75 1.41
C ARG A 176 31.81 3.57 -0.04
N ILE A 177 31.48 4.54 -0.89
CA ILE A 177 31.70 4.43 -2.33
C ILE A 177 32.37 5.74 -2.77
N GLU A 178 33.66 5.66 -3.07
CA GLU A 178 34.48 6.83 -3.36
C GLU A 178 33.92 7.62 -4.55
N GLY A 179 33.84 8.94 -4.38
CA GLY A 179 33.35 9.87 -5.39
C GLY A 179 31.83 9.91 -5.57
N TRP A 180 31.07 8.96 -5.02
CA TRP A 180 29.62 8.98 -5.12
C TRP A 180 29.01 10.00 -4.15
N TYR A 181 27.87 10.58 -4.52
CA TYR A 181 27.20 11.59 -3.71
C TYR A 181 25.69 11.65 -3.97
N TRP A 182 24.95 12.10 -2.95
CA TRP A 182 23.56 12.52 -3.12
C TRP A 182 23.47 14.03 -3.34
N THR A 183 22.51 14.44 -4.16
CA THR A 183 22.11 15.84 -4.30
C THR A 183 20.60 15.99 -4.38
N GLN A 184 20.03 17.03 -3.78
CA GLN A 184 18.60 17.33 -3.83
C GLN A 184 18.27 18.13 -5.09
N LEU A 185 17.24 17.73 -5.83
CA LEU A 185 16.77 18.41 -7.04
C LEU A 185 15.77 19.49 -6.64
N VAL A 186 16.21 20.74 -6.60
CA VAL A 186 15.43 21.84 -6.00
C VAL A 186 14.82 22.80 -7.00
N THR A 187 15.15 22.66 -8.29
CA THR A 187 14.54 23.47 -9.35
C THR A 187 13.85 22.57 -10.37
N LYS A 188 12.82 23.10 -11.02
CA LYS A 188 12.18 22.44 -12.17
C LYS A 188 13.20 22.01 -13.22
N GLY A 189 14.12 22.90 -13.59
CA GLY A 189 15.15 22.56 -14.57
C GLY A 189 16.10 21.44 -14.13
N ALA A 190 16.32 21.23 -12.82
CA ALA A 190 17.09 20.10 -12.32
C ALA A 190 16.29 18.79 -12.41
N LEU A 191 15.00 18.83 -12.03
CA LEU A 191 14.07 17.70 -12.21
C LEU A 191 13.96 17.28 -13.69
N ASP A 192 13.83 18.25 -14.60
CA ASP A 192 13.73 18.01 -16.05
C ASP A 192 14.97 17.30 -16.59
N ARG A 193 16.18 17.79 -16.27
CA ARG A 193 17.44 17.17 -16.73
C ARG A 193 17.66 15.79 -16.12
N GLU A 194 17.32 15.61 -14.85
CA GLU A 194 17.38 14.31 -14.20
C GLU A 194 16.42 13.33 -14.88
N GLY A 195 15.17 13.76 -15.14
CA GLY A 195 14.16 12.95 -15.82
C GLY A 195 14.60 12.48 -17.21
N VAL A 196 15.26 13.34 -17.98
CA VAL A 196 15.82 13.01 -19.31
C VAL A 196 16.95 11.98 -19.19
N VAL A 197 17.95 12.21 -18.34
CA VAL A 197 19.12 11.31 -18.20
C VAL A 197 18.73 9.95 -17.62
N MET A 198 17.76 9.93 -16.70
CA MET A 198 17.28 8.70 -16.08
C MET A 198 16.18 8.02 -16.90
N GLY A 199 15.58 8.66 -17.91
CA GLY A 199 14.49 8.09 -18.69
C GLY A 199 13.20 7.83 -17.89
N HIS A 200 12.89 8.68 -16.89
CA HIS A 200 11.74 8.49 -16.00
C HIS A 200 10.97 9.77 -15.65
N CYS A 201 9.82 9.64 -15.01
CA CYS A 201 8.81 10.69 -14.85
C CYS A 201 9.17 11.86 -13.90
N VAL A 202 10.31 11.85 -13.21
CA VAL A 202 10.74 12.93 -12.28
C VAL A 202 10.76 14.31 -12.95
N GLY A 203 11.09 14.40 -14.24
CA GLY A 203 11.07 15.65 -15.01
C GLY A 203 9.67 16.08 -15.47
N SER A 204 8.61 15.42 -15.02
CA SER A 204 7.24 15.82 -15.33
C SER A 204 6.71 16.81 -14.28
N ARG A 205 5.69 17.59 -14.65
CA ARG A 205 5.05 18.57 -13.76
C ARG A 205 4.51 17.97 -12.46
N ALA A 206 4.27 16.66 -12.40
CA ALA A 206 3.80 15.98 -11.19
C ALA A 206 4.74 16.21 -10.00
N TYR A 207 6.04 16.43 -10.26
CA TYR A 207 7.07 16.63 -9.25
C TYR A 207 7.47 18.10 -9.07
N ASP A 208 6.89 19.04 -9.83
CA ASP A 208 7.17 20.49 -9.70
C ASP A 208 6.84 21.01 -8.29
N ARG A 209 5.92 20.36 -7.58
CA ARG A 209 5.61 20.66 -6.17
C ARG A 209 6.80 20.47 -5.21
N HIS A 210 7.81 19.73 -5.63
CA HIS A 210 9.06 19.54 -4.88
C HIS A 210 10.12 20.59 -5.25
N ALA A 211 9.92 21.34 -6.35
CA ALA A 211 10.80 22.44 -6.70
C ALA A 211 10.58 23.61 -5.74
N TRP A 212 11.68 24.22 -5.30
CA TRP A 212 11.65 25.39 -4.43
C TRP A 212 11.13 26.59 -5.20
N THR A 213 10.11 27.23 -4.64
CA THR A 213 9.61 28.52 -5.14
C THR A 213 10.28 29.65 -4.36
N GLY A 214 11.26 30.33 -4.96
CA GLY A 214 11.98 31.45 -4.35
C GLY A 214 13.18 31.02 -3.48
N GLU A 215 13.54 31.84 -2.49
CA GLU A 215 14.69 31.60 -1.58
C GLU A 215 14.38 30.60 -0.45
N HIS A 216 13.21 29.98 -0.44
CA HIS A 216 12.84 29.05 0.62
C HIS A 216 13.70 27.79 0.55
N GLN A 217 14.55 27.61 1.57
CA GLN A 217 15.08 26.32 1.96
C GLN A 217 13.89 25.45 2.37
N GLY A 218 13.33 24.73 1.40
CA GLY A 218 12.29 23.74 1.68
C GLY A 218 12.80 22.74 2.73
N PRO A 219 11.88 22.09 3.48
CA PRO A 219 12.26 20.93 4.28
C PRO A 219 13.09 19.95 3.44
N ALA A 220 13.97 19.18 4.07
CA ALA A 220 14.82 18.20 3.40
C ALA A 220 14.04 17.17 2.52
N THR A 221 12.71 17.09 2.66
CA THR A 221 11.82 16.32 1.79
C THR A 221 11.86 16.83 0.34
N GLY A 222 11.68 15.92 -0.62
CA GLY A 222 11.71 16.23 -2.05
C GLY A 222 12.40 15.13 -2.83
N ILE A 223 12.88 15.45 -4.03
CA ILE A 223 13.57 14.49 -4.89
C ILE A 223 15.08 14.58 -4.69
N TRP A 224 15.71 13.44 -4.46
CA TRP A 224 17.14 13.27 -4.32
C TRP A 224 17.69 12.39 -5.44
N SER A 225 18.85 12.74 -5.96
CA SER A 225 19.58 12.02 -7.01
C SER A 225 20.89 11.49 -6.43
N LEU A 226 21.13 10.19 -6.56
CA LEU A 226 22.41 9.55 -6.31
C LEU A 226 23.25 9.61 -7.58
N ARG A 227 24.49 10.03 -7.44
CA ARG A 227 25.43 10.19 -8.54
C ARG A 227 26.72 9.45 -8.27
N ASP A 228 27.31 8.92 -9.33
CA ASP A 228 28.64 8.33 -9.28
C ASP A 228 29.75 9.41 -9.33
N ALA A 229 31.01 8.96 -9.30
CA ALA A 229 32.18 9.82 -9.34
C ALA A 229 32.29 10.68 -10.62
N ASP A 230 31.67 10.23 -11.72
CA ASP A 230 31.62 10.98 -12.98
C ASP A 230 30.40 11.93 -13.03
N GLY A 231 29.59 11.96 -11.96
CA GLY A 231 28.36 12.75 -11.88
C GLY A 231 27.16 12.13 -12.60
N ARG A 232 27.26 10.88 -13.09
CA ARG A 232 26.13 10.20 -13.74
C ARG A 232 25.10 9.79 -12.71
N SER A 233 23.83 10.02 -13.03
CA SER A 233 22.71 9.64 -12.18
C SER A 233 22.54 8.11 -12.11
N LYS A 234 22.36 7.60 -10.90
CA LYS A 234 22.22 6.17 -10.60
C LYS A 234 20.86 5.83 -10.02
N VAL A 235 20.33 6.70 -9.15
CA VAL A 235 19.07 6.48 -8.43
C VAL A 235 18.38 7.82 -8.18
N THR A 236 17.06 7.87 -8.30
CA THR A 236 16.25 8.94 -7.73
C THR A 236 15.39 8.44 -6.58
N VAL A 237 15.21 9.30 -5.57
CA VAL A 237 14.43 9.01 -4.36
C VAL A 237 13.47 10.17 -4.10
N GLU A 238 12.18 9.88 -3.98
CA GLU A 238 11.22 10.81 -3.37
C GLU A 238 11.20 10.59 -1.85
N VAL A 239 11.64 11.59 -1.10
CA VAL A 239 11.66 11.57 0.36
C VAL A 239 10.49 12.40 0.91
N ALA A 240 9.65 11.77 1.73
CA ALA A 240 8.63 12.43 2.54
C ALA A 240 9.06 12.49 4.02
N SER A 241 8.22 13.11 4.85
CA SER A 241 8.54 13.39 6.26
C SER A 241 8.78 12.14 7.12
N ASN A 242 8.31 10.97 6.70
CA ASN A 242 8.43 9.72 7.43
C ASN A 242 9.21 8.63 6.70
N GLY A 243 9.84 8.92 5.56
CA GLY A 243 10.64 7.95 4.81
C GLY A 243 10.62 8.14 3.31
N PHE A 244 11.01 7.08 2.60
CA PHE A 244 10.99 7.03 1.14
C PHE A 244 9.60 6.70 0.62
N CYS A 245 9.11 7.52 -0.30
CA CYS A 245 7.87 7.29 -1.05
C CYS A 245 8.14 6.43 -2.28
N GLN A 246 9.15 6.80 -3.05
CA GLN A 246 9.55 6.16 -4.30
C GLN A 246 11.06 6.09 -4.39
N VAL A 247 11.57 5.01 -4.98
CA VAL A 247 13.00 4.80 -5.19
C VAL A 247 13.18 4.04 -6.50
N HIS A 248 13.82 4.69 -7.47
CA HIS A 248 13.94 4.17 -8.83
C HIS A 248 15.35 4.36 -9.38
N GLY A 249 15.84 3.37 -10.11
CA GLY A 249 16.98 3.49 -11.00
C GLY A 249 16.55 4.06 -12.37
N PRO A 250 17.43 3.98 -13.37
CA PRO A 250 17.10 4.37 -14.74
C PRO A 250 15.85 3.64 -15.24
N GLU A 251 15.06 4.32 -16.07
CA GLU A 251 13.85 3.79 -16.73
C GLU A 251 12.77 3.29 -15.75
N ASN A 252 12.77 3.83 -14.51
CA ASN A 252 11.94 3.38 -13.39
C ASN A 252 12.28 1.96 -12.88
N GLU A 253 13.42 1.40 -13.28
CA GLU A 253 13.84 0.09 -12.79
C GLU A 253 14.14 0.11 -11.29
N ARG A 254 14.27 -1.08 -10.71
CA ARG A 254 14.75 -1.20 -9.34
C ARG A 254 16.22 -0.77 -9.29
N PRO A 255 16.66 -0.02 -8.26
CA PRO A 255 18.08 0.29 -8.08
C PRO A 255 18.96 -0.95 -8.08
N GLU A 256 20.14 -0.84 -8.69
CA GLU A 256 21.11 -1.91 -8.76
C GLU A 256 21.67 -2.23 -7.36
N PRO A 257 22.04 -3.50 -7.08
CA PRO A 257 22.58 -3.91 -5.78
C PRO A 257 23.75 -3.05 -5.29
N GLU A 258 24.62 -2.61 -6.19
CA GLU A 258 25.79 -1.77 -5.88
C GLU A 258 25.43 -0.40 -5.30
N THR A 259 24.21 0.10 -5.56
CA THR A 259 23.73 1.39 -5.04
C THR A 259 23.25 1.27 -3.58
N ALA A 260 22.99 0.06 -3.09
CA ALA A 260 22.38 -0.14 -1.78
C ALA A 260 23.16 0.50 -0.62
N PRO A 261 24.51 0.40 -0.53
CA PRO A 261 25.28 1.05 0.53
C PRO A 261 25.17 2.57 0.55
N ALA A 262 24.88 3.21 -0.59
CA ALA A 262 24.76 4.67 -0.66
C ALA A 262 23.56 5.22 0.12
N PHE A 263 22.54 4.40 0.36
CA PHE A 263 21.36 4.81 1.12
C PHE A 263 21.67 5.06 2.60
N GLU A 264 22.76 4.54 3.16
CA GLU A 264 23.18 4.80 4.54
C GLU A 264 23.35 6.30 4.79
N THR A 265 24.06 6.98 3.87
CA THR A 265 24.29 8.42 3.94
C THR A 265 22.97 9.19 3.88
N LEU A 266 22.10 8.87 2.91
CA LEU A 266 20.83 9.58 2.75
C LEU A 266 19.90 9.34 3.92
N VAL A 267 19.72 8.09 4.36
CA VAL A 267 18.86 7.77 5.50
C VAL A 267 19.40 8.40 6.78
N GLY A 268 20.72 8.36 7.00
CA GLY A 268 21.38 9.00 8.14
C GLY A 268 21.16 10.52 8.20
N PHE A 269 21.03 11.18 7.04
CA PHE A 269 20.69 12.60 6.96
C PHE A 269 19.28 12.92 7.49
N PHE A 270 18.30 12.03 7.28
CA PHE A 270 16.91 12.25 7.73
C PHE A 270 16.59 11.66 9.09
N ALA A 271 17.19 10.52 9.42
CA ALA A 271 16.85 9.75 10.60
C ALA A 271 18.13 9.14 11.19
N PRO A 272 18.52 9.48 12.43
CA PRO A 272 19.63 8.83 13.10
C PRO A 272 19.39 7.31 13.19
N PRO A 273 20.45 6.50 13.36
CA PRO A 273 20.29 5.08 13.67
C PRO A 273 19.33 4.86 14.84
N GLY A 274 18.45 3.86 14.75
CA GLY A 274 17.43 3.57 15.75
C GLY A 274 16.13 4.40 15.66
N HIS A 275 16.09 5.46 14.85
CA HIS A 275 14.85 6.21 14.62
C HIS A 275 14.00 5.58 13.49
N PRO A 276 12.66 5.55 13.64
CA PRO A 276 11.78 4.98 12.63
C PRO A 276 11.86 5.81 11.34
N PHE A 277 12.13 5.13 10.24
CA PHE A 277 12.17 5.72 8.90
C PHE A 277 11.68 4.67 7.90
N ARG A 278 10.66 5.01 7.11
CA ARG A 278 10.06 4.07 6.17
C ARG A 278 11.00 3.85 4.99
N LEU A 279 11.39 2.59 4.77
CA LEU A 279 12.19 2.15 3.64
C LEU A 279 11.37 1.27 2.70
N PRO A 280 11.71 1.20 1.40
CA PRO A 280 11.11 0.22 0.52
C PRO A 280 11.47 -1.20 0.99
N ARG A 281 10.57 -2.17 0.76
CA ARG A 281 10.72 -3.55 1.26
C ARG A 281 12.02 -4.24 0.84
N TRP A 282 12.61 -3.79 -0.25
CA TRP A 282 13.84 -4.36 -0.79
C TRP A 282 15.12 -3.78 -0.18
N LEU A 283 15.03 -2.74 0.66
CA LEU A 283 16.16 -2.07 1.31
C LEU A 283 16.10 -2.34 2.81
N TYR A 284 17.18 -2.91 3.35
CA TYR A 284 17.34 -3.16 4.78
C TYR A 284 18.30 -2.15 5.39
N ARG A 285 17.99 -1.67 6.60
CA ARG A 285 18.87 -0.86 7.44
C ARG A 285 19.17 -1.62 8.73
N ALA A 286 20.45 -1.92 8.97
CA ALA A 286 20.93 -2.51 10.20
C ALA A 286 20.93 -1.49 11.35
N GLU A 287 21.12 -1.97 12.59
CA GLU A 287 21.12 -1.13 13.80
C GLU A 287 22.25 -0.09 13.81
N ASP A 288 23.40 -0.44 13.21
CA ASP A 288 24.54 0.46 13.03
C ASP A 288 24.34 1.47 11.89
N GLY A 289 23.17 1.45 11.25
CA GLY A 289 22.79 2.34 10.15
C GLY A 289 23.13 1.80 8.76
N GLN A 290 23.88 0.70 8.66
CA GLN A 290 24.30 0.15 7.37
C GLN A 290 23.11 -0.26 6.51
N THR A 291 23.19 0.05 5.22
CA THR A 291 22.17 -0.33 4.27
C THR A 291 22.64 -1.42 3.34
N SER A 292 21.74 -2.33 3.01
CA SER A 292 21.96 -3.43 2.08
C SER A 292 20.66 -3.76 1.38
N LEU A 293 20.73 -4.46 0.25
CA LEU A 293 19.53 -5.11 -0.26
C LEU A 293 19.01 -6.04 0.84
N ALA A 294 17.70 -6.01 1.06
CA ALA A 294 17.00 -7.10 1.70
C ALA A 294 17.20 -8.33 0.81
N ALA A 295 18.34 -9.00 0.97
CA ALA A 295 18.48 -10.38 0.56
C ALA A 295 17.29 -11.12 1.18
N LYS A 296 16.70 -12.08 0.45
CA LYS A 296 15.88 -13.10 1.10
C LYS A 296 16.67 -13.54 2.31
N ARG A 297 16.24 -13.16 3.52
CA ARG A 297 16.94 -13.48 4.75
C ARG A 297 16.87 -14.99 4.88
N VAL A 298 17.84 -15.70 4.32
CA VAL A 298 18.19 -17.02 4.80
C VAL A 298 18.77 -16.75 6.16
N ARG A 299 18.00 -17.04 7.21
CA ARG A 299 18.50 -16.98 8.58
C ARG A 299 19.77 -17.85 8.67
N PRO A 300 20.65 -17.61 9.65
CA PRO A 300 21.85 -18.44 9.88
C PRO A 300 21.56 -19.95 10.03
N ASP A 301 20.31 -20.32 10.32
CA ASP A 301 19.79 -21.69 10.40
C ASP A 301 19.40 -22.29 9.02
N GLY A 302 19.59 -21.57 7.91
CA GLY A 302 19.24 -22.01 6.56
C GLY A 302 17.77 -21.79 6.17
N LEU A 303 16.93 -21.22 7.04
CA LEU A 303 15.52 -20.98 6.74
C LEU A 303 15.31 -19.55 6.21
N ALA A 304 14.89 -19.45 4.95
CA ALA A 304 14.40 -18.20 4.39
C ALA A 304 12.96 -17.95 4.83
N SER A 305 12.76 -17.36 6.01
CA SER A 305 11.44 -16.90 6.44
C SER A 305 11.24 -15.45 5.99
N GLU A 306 10.47 -15.23 4.94
CA GLU A 306 9.89 -13.91 4.67
C GLU A 306 8.65 -13.77 5.54
N TYR A 307 8.74 -12.90 6.55
CA TYR A 307 7.56 -12.37 7.22
C TYR A 307 7.51 -10.86 7.02
N THR A 308 6.37 -10.37 6.56
CA THR A 308 6.06 -8.94 6.56
C THR A 308 4.99 -8.72 7.62
N ILE A 309 5.34 -7.93 8.64
CA ILE A 309 4.38 -7.49 9.66
C ILE A 309 3.85 -6.13 9.19
N GLY A 310 2.58 -6.11 8.78
CA GLY A 310 1.83 -4.89 8.56
C GLY A 310 0.77 -4.69 9.66
N PRO A 311 0.22 -3.48 9.84
CA PRO A 311 -0.91 -3.28 10.74
C PRO A 311 -2.09 -4.20 10.35
N GLY A 312 -2.34 -5.23 11.16
CA GLY A 312 -3.44 -6.19 10.93
C GLY A 312 -3.16 -7.29 9.88
N THR A 313 -1.92 -7.59 9.52
CA THR A 313 -1.64 -8.75 8.65
C THR A 313 -0.25 -9.34 8.91
N VAL A 314 -0.18 -10.66 9.04
CA VAL A 314 1.07 -11.41 9.10
C VAL A 314 1.12 -12.30 7.86
N PHE A 315 2.05 -12.00 6.96
CA PHE A 315 2.33 -12.89 5.83
C PHE A 315 3.40 -13.89 6.25
N TYR A 316 3.15 -15.19 6.07
CA TYR A 316 4.13 -16.24 6.30
C TYR A 316 4.39 -16.99 5.00
N ARG A 317 5.66 -17.04 4.57
CA ARG A 317 6.08 -17.83 3.41
C ARG A 317 7.10 -18.87 3.85
N ARG A 318 6.78 -20.16 3.69
CA ARG A 318 7.73 -21.27 3.86
C ARG A 318 8.37 -21.61 2.52
N PRO A 319 9.70 -21.77 2.43
CA PRO A 319 10.29 -22.40 1.26
C PRO A 319 10.00 -23.90 1.27
N VAL A 320 9.48 -24.42 0.16
CA VAL A 320 9.48 -25.86 -0.12
C VAL A 320 10.94 -26.29 -0.24
N ARG A 321 11.36 -27.34 0.47
CA ARG A 321 12.70 -27.91 0.29
C ARG A 321 12.87 -28.29 -1.18
N ALA A 322 13.89 -27.74 -1.84
CA ALA A 322 14.32 -28.22 -3.15
C ALA A 322 14.72 -29.70 -3.00
N GLY A 323 13.82 -30.60 -3.37
CA GLY A 323 14.02 -32.05 -3.18
C GLY A 323 12.76 -32.90 -3.11
N SER A 324 11.56 -32.32 -2.90
CA SER A 324 10.30 -33.08 -2.98
C SER A 324 9.58 -32.83 -4.31
N HIS A 325 10.19 -33.26 -5.41
CA HIS A 325 9.42 -33.55 -6.61
C HIS A 325 9.03 -35.02 -6.54
N SER A 326 7.75 -35.29 -6.29
CA SER A 326 7.14 -36.54 -6.73
C SER A 326 7.29 -36.58 -8.25
N GLN A 327 7.88 -37.66 -8.77
CA GLN A 327 7.79 -38.01 -10.17
C GLN A 327 6.31 -38.19 -10.50
N ASP A 328 5.66 -37.17 -11.07
CA ASP A 328 4.55 -37.30 -12.01
C ASP A 328 4.10 -35.91 -12.46
N GLY A 329 4.18 -35.66 -13.77
CA GLY A 329 3.46 -34.57 -14.44
C GLY A 329 4.23 -33.26 -14.63
N VAL A 330 4.62 -32.99 -15.87
CA VAL A 330 5.07 -31.68 -16.35
C VAL A 330 3.89 -30.70 -16.27
N GLY A 331 3.86 -29.88 -15.20
CA GLY A 331 2.97 -28.73 -15.06
C GLY A 331 3.80 -27.46 -14.91
N GLN A 332 3.55 -26.47 -15.77
CA GLN A 332 4.15 -25.15 -15.69
C GLN A 332 3.89 -24.54 -14.30
N GLY A 333 4.96 -24.04 -13.65
CA GLY A 333 4.89 -23.41 -12.33
C GLY A 333 4.06 -22.12 -12.37
N GLY A 334 2.79 -22.23 -12.01
CA GLY A 334 1.97 -21.12 -11.56
C GLY A 334 1.80 -21.22 -10.05
N ASP A 335 2.11 -20.14 -9.33
CA ASP A 335 1.80 -20.01 -7.91
C ASP A 335 0.27 -20.13 -7.74
N SER A 336 -0.20 -21.28 -7.25
CA SER A 336 -1.60 -21.46 -6.87
C SER A 336 -1.82 -20.94 -5.45
N TRP A 337 -2.77 -20.03 -5.30
CA TRP A 337 -3.19 -19.44 -4.03
C TRP A 337 -4.42 -20.17 -3.51
N VAL A 338 -4.48 -20.42 -2.20
CA VAL A 338 -5.70 -20.89 -1.52
C VAL A 338 -6.11 -19.84 -0.49
N ASP A 339 -7.25 -19.19 -0.71
CA ASP A 339 -7.83 -18.27 0.26
C ASP A 339 -8.46 -19.07 1.42
N LEU A 340 -7.98 -18.84 2.64
CA LEU A 340 -8.57 -19.38 3.86
C LEU A 340 -9.44 -18.31 4.52
N ASP A 341 -10.76 -18.45 4.42
CA ASP A 341 -11.72 -17.57 5.09
C ASP A 341 -11.87 -17.97 6.57
N LEU A 342 -11.14 -17.26 7.43
CA LEU A 342 -11.27 -17.37 8.89
C LEU A 342 -12.30 -16.37 9.42
N SER A 343 -13.54 -16.46 8.95
CA SER A 343 -14.65 -15.74 9.57
C SER A 343 -15.00 -16.38 10.93
N LEU A 344 -15.40 -15.55 11.90
CA LEU A 344 -15.68 -15.90 13.30
C LEU A 344 -16.69 -17.06 13.53
N GLY A 345 -17.31 -17.58 12.47
CA GLY A 345 -18.18 -18.76 12.51
C GLY A 345 -17.48 -20.11 12.29
N ALA A 346 -16.21 -20.14 11.86
CA ALA A 346 -15.50 -21.39 11.54
C ALA A 346 -14.64 -21.97 12.69
N MET A 347 -14.56 -21.29 13.84
CA MET A 347 -13.77 -21.73 15.00
C MET A 347 -14.51 -22.74 15.90
N GLU A 348 -15.09 -23.80 15.33
CA GLU A 348 -15.51 -24.98 16.10
C GLU A 348 -14.45 -26.09 16.10
N ARG A 349 -13.39 -25.95 15.29
CA ARG A 349 -12.26 -26.91 15.26
C ARG A 349 -11.14 -26.49 16.23
N PRO A 350 -10.54 -27.43 16.98
CA PRO A 350 -9.31 -27.16 17.73
C PRO A 350 -8.19 -26.72 16.78
N ILE A 351 -7.48 -25.64 17.13
CA ILE A 351 -6.35 -25.08 16.35
C ILE A 351 -5.32 -26.15 15.96
N GLY A 352 -5.05 -27.13 16.84
CA GLY A 352 -4.12 -28.23 16.56
C GLY A 352 -4.51 -29.12 15.38
N GLN A 353 -5.80 -29.23 15.07
CA GLN A 353 -6.33 -30.02 13.95
C GLN A 353 -6.21 -29.30 12.61
N ILE A 354 -6.33 -27.96 12.62
CA ILE A 354 -6.12 -27.13 11.43
C ILE A 354 -4.65 -27.15 11.03
N VAL A 355 -3.73 -27.15 12.00
CA VAL A 355 -2.27 -27.10 11.76
C VAL A 355 -1.70 -28.43 11.25
N THR A 356 -2.28 -29.57 11.61
CA THR A 356 -1.82 -30.90 11.18
C THR A 356 -2.23 -31.27 9.75
N GLU A 357 -3.24 -30.62 9.18
CA GLU A 357 -3.72 -30.85 7.80
C GLU A 357 -3.01 -29.95 6.75
N LEU A 358 -2.14 -29.02 7.18
CA LEU A 358 -1.50 -28.03 6.31
C LEU A 358 -0.15 -28.52 5.78
N THR A 359 -0.16 -29.16 4.61
CA THR A 359 1.05 -29.53 3.85
C THR A 359 1.57 -28.42 2.93
N GLU A 360 0.85 -27.31 2.80
CA GLU A 360 1.16 -26.19 1.89
C GLU A 360 0.96 -24.80 2.56
N THR A 361 1.40 -23.75 1.87
CA THR A 361 1.43 -22.35 2.33
C THR A 361 0.07 -21.88 2.85
N VAL A 362 0.05 -21.21 4.00
CA VAL A 362 -1.15 -20.57 4.55
C VAL A 362 -0.92 -19.08 4.72
N GLU A 363 -1.78 -18.29 4.09
CA GLU A 363 -1.95 -16.87 4.41
C GLU A 363 -2.94 -16.74 5.57
N VAL A 364 -2.52 -16.11 6.68
CA VAL A 364 -3.40 -15.83 7.82
C VAL A 364 -3.55 -14.32 7.97
N THR A 365 -4.65 -13.78 7.46
CA THR A 365 -4.98 -12.36 7.61
C THR A 365 -5.83 -12.13 8.86
N PHE A 366 -5.28 -11.44 9.88
CA PHE A 366 -6.03 -11.07 11.08
C PHE A 366 -6.69 -9.68 10.91
N ARG A 367 -7.98 -9.63 10.56
CA ARG A 367 -8.67 -8.35 10.38
C ARG A 367 -9.28 -7.83 11.69
N HIS A 368 -8.68 -6.75 12.21
CA HIS A 368 -9.14 -5.80 13.25
C HIS A 368 -8.80 -6.08 14.74
N PHE A 369 -8.54 -4.96 15.46
CA PHE A 369 -8.10 -4.79 16.86
C PHE A 369 -6.58 -4.88 17.14
N ALA A 370 -5.86 -3.77 16.98
CA ALA A 370 -4.39 -3.73 16.98
C ALA A 370 -3.70 -4.34 18.22
N PRO A 371 -4.11 -4.10 19.48
CA PRO A 371 -3.37 -4.65 20.62
C PRO A 371 -3.61 -6.16 20.82
N ILE A 372 -4.82 -6.65 20.53
CA ILE A 372 -5.17 -8.06 20.65
C ILE A 372 -4.64 -8.85 19.46
N VAL A 373 -4.65 -8.30 18.24
CA VAL A 373 -4.07 -8.94 17.06
C VAL A 373 -2.54 -8.98 17.14
N GLU A 374 -1.90 -7.96 17.72
CA GLU A 374 -0.47 -7.98 17.98
C GLU A 374 -0.13 -9.01 19.08
N ALA A 375 -0.88 -9.05 20.17
CA ALA A 375 -0.71 -10.08 21.21
C ALA A 375 -1.02 -11.49 20.69
N LEU A 376 -2.08 -11.68 19.90
CA LEU A 376 -2.43 -12.95 19.27
C LEU A 376 -1.44 -13.32 18.18
N GLY A 377 -0.95 -12.37 17.38
CA GLY A 377 0.07 -12.62 16.37
C GLY A 377 1.42 -13.00 16.97
N VAL A 378 1.81 -12.36 18.08
CA VAL A 378 2.98 -12.73 18.88
C VAL A 378 2.76 -14.11 19.52
N MET A 379 1.62 -14.35 20.18
CA MET A 379 1.29 -15.65 20.76
C MET A 379 1.22 -16.77 19.71
N PHE A 380 0.66 -16.53 18.53
CA PHE A 380 0.56 -17.51 17.46
C PHE A 380 1.94 -17.74 16.83
N GLY A 381 2.74 -16.69 16.64
CA GLY A 381 4.12 -16.79 16.18
C GLY A 381 5.00 -17.58 17.17
N GLU A 382 4.85 -17.33 18.47
CA GLU A 382 5.55 -18.05 19.54
C GLU A 382 5.08 -19.50 19.65
N ALA A 383 3.77 -19.76 19.59
CA ALA A 383 3.21 -21.11 19.63
C ALA A 383 3.63 -21.94 18.41
N VAL A 384 3.63 -21.36 17.20
CA VAL A 384 4.14 -22.02 15.99
C VAL A 384 5.65 -22.26 16.08
N THR A 385 6.41 -21.31 16.64
CA THR A 385 7.85 -21.46 16.84
C THR A 385 8.19 -22.57 17.84
N GLU A 386 7.50 -22.63 18.98
CA GLU A 386 7.69 -23.69 19.99
C GLU A 386 7.19 -25.05 19.50
N LEU A 387 6.11 -25.10 18.71
CA LEU A 387 5.65 -26.33 18.07
C LEU A 387 6.69 -26.87 17.09
N VAL A 388 7.27 -26.01 16.26
CA VAL A 388 8.36 -26.40 15.32
C VAL A 388 9.59 -26.89 16.09
N ARG A 389 9.99 -26.21 17.17
CA ARG A 389 11.09 -26.64 18.04
C ARG A 389 10.80 -27.98 18.75
N GLY A 390 9.54 -28.22 19.11
CA GLY A 390 9.08 -29.48 19.68
C GLY A 390 9.22 -30.63 18.68
N ILE A 391 8.74 -30.45 17.46
CA ILE A 391 8.80 -31.45 16.38
C ILE A 391 10.25 -31.79 16.01
N GLU A 392 11.18 -30.84 16.10
CA GLU A 392 12.61 -31.07 15.86
C GLU A 392 13.30 -31.83 17.00
N ARG A 393 12.80 -31.72 18.24
CA ARG A 393 13.33 -32.45 19.41
C ARG A 393 12.76 -33.86 19.52
N ASP A 394 11.52 -34.08 19.08
CA ASP A 394 10.87 -35.38 19.01
C ASP A 394 9.97 -35.45 17.75
N PRO A 395 10.35 -36.21 16.71
CA PRO A 395 9.65 -36.23 15.42
C PRO A 395 8.31 -36.97 15.43
N GLN A 396 7.83 -37.45 16.59
CA GLN A 396 6.51 -38.06 16.78
C GLN A 396 5.47 -36.97 17.12
N PRO A 397 4.61 -36.52 16.18
CA PRO A 397 3.80 -35.30 16.36
C PRO A 397 2.71 -35.42 17.44
N ALA A 398 2.30 -36.64 17.78
CA ALA A 398 1.18 -36.90 18.68
C ALA A 398 1.48 -36.58 20.15
N SER A 399 2.73 -36.66 20.60
CA SER A 399 3.11 -36.41 22.00
C SER A 399 3.22 -34.93 22.36
N ILE A 400 3.46 -34.06 21.36
CA ILE A 400 3.68 -32.62 21.57
C ILE A 400 2.36 -31.87 21.76
N VAL A 401 1.29 -32.29 21.08
CA VAL A 401 -0.04 -31.65 21.14
C VAL A 401 -0.66 -31.73 22.54
N GLU A 402 -0.33 -32.75 23.32
CA GLU A 402 -0.85 -32.93 24.70
C GLU A 402 -0.17 -32.05 25.75
N THR A 403 0.96 -31.40 25.41
CA THR A 403 1.76 -30.61 26.36
C THR A 403 1.59 -29.10 26.26
N LEU A 404 0.80 -28.62 25.28
CA LEU A 404 0.50 -27.20 25.15
C LEU A 404 -0.56 -26.78 26.19
N PRO A 405 -0.40 -25.65 26.88
CA PRO A 405 -1.35 -25.21 27.90
C PRO A 405 -2.75 -24.99 27.30
N ALA A 406 -3.76 -25.62 27.89
CA ALA A 406 -5.15 -25.38 27.55
C ALA A 406 -5.53 -23.93 27.90
N VAL A 407 -5.86 -23.11 26.90
CA VAL A 407 -6.34 -21.74 27.10
C VAL A 407 -7.85 -21.78 27.30
N GLU A 408 -8.28 -21.80 28.57
CA GLU A 408 -9.70 -21.68 28.93
C GLU A 408 -10.18 -20.22 28.86
N PHE A 409 -11.10 -19.92 27.93
CA PHE A 409 -11.82 -18.64 27.92
C PHE A 409 -12.99 -18.68 28.91
N ARG A 410 -12.82 -18.10 30.10
CA ARG A 410 -13.96 -17.82 30.99
C ARG A 410 -14.78 -16.65 30.45
N ARG A 411 -15.96 -16.95 29.92
CA ARG A 411 -17.03 -15.95 29.72
C ARG A 411 -17.45 -15.41 31.09
N SER A 412 -17.17 -14.14 31.37
CA SER A 412 -17.87 -13.43 32.44
C SER A 412 -19.31 -13.17 31.98
N SER A 413 -20.23 -14.07 32.32
CA SER A 413 -21.66 -13.81 32.14
C SER A 413 -22.08 -12.69 33.09
N ASN A 414 -22.39 -11.50 32.55
CA ASN A 414 -23.22 -10.54 33.26
C ASN A 414 -24.58 -11.20 33.53
N ARG A 415 -24.88 -11.43 34.81
CA ARG A 415 -26.21 -11.86 35.26
C ARG A 415 -27.21 -10.76 34.90
N GLY A 416 -28.20 -11.07 34.06
CA GLY A 416 -29.50 -10.40 34.10
C GLY A 416 -30.03 -9.70 32.84
N GLY A 417 -29.38 -9.80 31.67
CA GLY A 417 -29.91 -9.20 30.43
C GLY A 417 -30.26 -10.23 29.36
N GLU A 418 -31.51 -10.22 28.87
CA GLU A 418 -31.90 -10.99 27.69
C GLU A 418 -31.12 -10.47 26.47
N PRO A 419 -30.58 -11.34 25.59
CA PRO A 419 -29.83 -10.90 24.41
C PRO A 419 -30.64 -9.96 23.52
N TRP A 420 -30.01 -8.88 23.05
CA TRP A 420 -30.68 -7.78 22.33
C TRP A 420 -31.50 -8.23 21.10
N TYR A 421 -31.12 -9.34 20.46
CA TYR A 421 -31.84 -9.87 19.30
C TYR A 421 -33.26 -10.37 19.64
N ARG A 422 -33.50 -10.89 20.85
CA ARG A 422 -34.85 -11.31 21.30
C ARG A 422 -35.78 -10.14 21.59
N GLN A 423 -35.22 -8.98 21.96
CA GLN A 423 -36.02 -7.75 22.16
C GLN A 423 -36.58 -7.25 20.81
N HIS A 424 -35.78 -7.36 19.74
CA HIS A 424 -36.20 -7.00 18.38
C HIS A 424 -37.25 -7.95 17.79
N GLU A 425 -37.18 -9.25 18.09
CA GLU A 425 -38.19 -10.22 17.63
C GLU A 425 -39.56 -9.98 18.27
N ARG A 426 -39.62 -9.62 19.56
CA ARG A 426 -40.89 -9.25 20.23
C ARG A 426 -41.50 -7.97 19.68
N ALA A 427 -40.67 -6.98 19.33
CA ALA A 427 -41.14 -5.74 18.71
C ALA A 427 -41.73 -5.97 17.30
N ARG A 428 -41.27 -7.02 16.59
CA ARG A 428 -41.83 -7.43 15.29
C ARG A 428 -43.11 -8.26 15.42
N ALA A 429 -43.24 -9.09 16.46
CA ALA A 429 -44.43 -9.93 16.68
C ALA A 429 -45.67 -9.16 17.17
N GLY A 430 -45.52 -7.92 17.65
CA GLY A 430 -46.59 -7.13 18.27
C GLY A 430 -47.32 -6.12 17.37
N ARG A 431 -47.07 -6.07 16.06
CA ARG A 431 -47.79 -5.14 15.16
C ARG A 431 -48.97 -5.85 14.48
N PRO A 432 -50.23 -5.45 14.72
CA PRO A 432 -51.36 -5.97 13.96
C PRO A 432 -51.25 -5.53 12.49
N ARG A 433 -51.70 -6.41 11.59
CA ARG A 433 -51.71 -6.20 10.14
C ARG A 433 -52.66 -5.09 9.72
#